data_AF-A0A0F9NJM2-F1
#
_entry.id   AF-A0A0F9NJM2-F1
#
_cell.length_a   1.000
_cell.length_b   1.000
_cell.length_c   1.000
_cell.angle_alpha   90.00
_cell.angle_beta   90.00
_cell.angle_gamma   90.00
#
_symmetry.space_group_name_H-M   'P 1'
#
loop_
_entity.id
_entity.type
_entity.pdbx_description
1 polymer ?
#
loop_
_entity_poly.entity_id
_entity_poly.type
_entity_poly.pdbx_seq_one_letter_code
_entity_poly.pdbx_strand_id
1 'polypeptide(L)' 'MKLEMEAGKRSSSIQKFIEEVHEEIISVEHWYLNELGVDPLFQGNGYGSALMRYMLKKIDKQGLPVYLKIF' A
#
# COMPACT_ATOMS: atom_id res chain seq x y z
N MET A 1 1.99 -22.40 11.95
CA MET A 1 3.10 -21.94 12.83
C MET A 1 4.46 -21.85 12.16
N LYS A 2 5.13 -22.95 11.75
CA LYS A 2 6.50 -22.88 11.16
C LYS A 2 6.54 -22.26 9.74
N LEU A 3 5.55 -22.58 8.90
CA LEU A 3 5.35 -22.00 7.56
C LEU A 3 4.97 -20.51 7.61
N GLU A 4 4.13 -20.10 8.57
CA GLU A 4 3.76 -18.69 8.79
C GLU A 4 4.95 -17.85 9.26
N MET A 5 5.85 -18.44 10.06
CA MET A 5 7.08 -17.79 10.50
C MET A 5 8.14 -17.67 9.39
N GLU A 6 8.28 -18.68 8.51
CA GLU A 6 9.16 -18.58 7.32
C GLU A 6 8.60 -17.61 6.27
N ALA A 7 7.28 -17.63 6.05
CA ALA A 7 6.60 -16.62 5.23
C ALA A 7 6.78 -15.23 5.82
N GLY A 8 6.66 -15.08 7.14
CA GLY A 8 6.95 -13.83 7.86
C GLY A 8 8.41 -13.35 7.70
N LYS A 9 9.39 -14.27 7.74
CA LYS A 9 10.81 -13.92 7.53
C LYS A 9 11.11 -13.47 6.09
N ARG A 10 10.56 -14.16 5.09
CA ARG A 10 10.70 -13.76 3.67
C ARG A 10 9.95 -12.45 3.39
N SER A 11 8.78 -12.29 3.99
CA SER A 11 8.01 -11.06 3.95
C SER A 11 8.80 -9.89 4.54
N SER A 12 9.51 -10.11 5.66
CA SER A 12 10.35 -9.08 6.29
C SER A 12 11.49 -8.57 5.40
N SER A 13 12.17 -9.44 4.66
CA SER A 13 13.23 -9.00 3.73
C SER A 13 12.68 -8.19 2.55
N ILE A 14 11.52 -8.57 2.02
CA ILE A 14 10.85 -7.86 0.93
C ILE A 14 10.34 -6.51 1.42
N GLN A 15 9.76 -6.46 2.62
CA GLN A 15 9.28 -5.24 3.26
C GLN A 15 10.42 -4.22 3.40
N LYS A 16 11.57 -4.66 3.93
CA LYS A 16 12.77 -3.83 4.10
C LYS A 16 13.30 -3.28 2.78
N PHE A 17 13.40 -4.12 1.75
CA PHE A 17 13.83 -3.68 0.42
C PHE A 17 12.88 -2.62 -0.16
N ILE A 18 11.57 -2.80 0.00
CA ILE A 18 10.61 -1.84 -0.55
C ILE A 18 10.67 -0.52 0.23
N GLU A 19 10.89 -0.54 1.54
CA GLU A 19 11.13 0.67 2.33
C GLU A 19 12.41 1.40 1.88
N GLU A 20 13.51 0.68 1.63
CA GLU A 20 14.75 1.27 1.12
C GLU A 20 14.54 1.93 -0.25
N VAL A 21 13.90 1.23 -1.19
CA VAL A 21 13.59 1.78 -2.53
C VAL A 21 12.61 2.96 -2.43
N HIS A 22 11.67 2.92 -1.50
CA HIS A 22 10.71 4.00 -1.27
C HIS A 22 11.42 5.30 -0.83
N GLU A 23 12.37 5.21 0.10
CA GLU A 23 13.17 6.36 0.54
C GLU A 23 14.07 6.91 -0.58
N GLU A 24 14.56 6.07 -1.49
CA GLU A 24 15.35 6.50 -2.65
C GLU A 24 14.50 7.21 -3.72
N ILE A 25 13.27 6.74 -3.97
CA ILE A 25 12.42 7.27 -5.05
C ILE A 25 11.76 8.59 -4.66
N ILE A 26 11.32 8.73 -3.41
CA ILE A 26 10.54 9.89 -2.98
C ILE A 26 10.99 10.43 -1.60
N SER A 27 11.68 11.56 -1.63
CA SER A 27 12.24 12.24 -0.45
C SER A 27 11.41 13.42 0.06
N VAL A 28 10.30 13.74 -0.62
CA VAL A 28 9.36 14.80 -0.22
C VAL A 28 8.27 14.24 0.69
N GLU A 29 7.61 15.08 1.47
CA GLU A 29 6.42 14.68 2.23
C GLU A 29 5.30 14.21 1.28
N HIS A 30 4.72 13.04 1.52
CA HIS A 30 3.73 12.44 0.62
C HIS A 30 2.85 11.41 1.34
N TRP A 31 1.72 11.09 0.73
CA TRP A 31 0.87 9.98 1.16
C TRP A 31 1.34 8.67 0.57
N TYR A 32 1.42 7.63 1.40
CA TYR A 32 1.84 6.30 0.98
C TYR A 32 0.73 5.27 1.21
N LEU A 33 0.27 4.62 0.14
CA LEU A 33 -0.62 3.48 0.25
C LEU A 33 0.20 2.19 0.41
N ASN A 34 0.28 1.68 1.65
CA ASN A 34 0.99 0.43 1.94
C ASN A 34 0.19 -0.81 1.49
N GLU A 35 -1.09 -0.91 1.91
CA GLU A 35 -1.94 -2.07 1.60
C GLU A 35 -3.40 -1.66 1.39
N LEU A 36 -4.07 -2.32 0.43
CA LEU A 36 -5.50 -2.22 0.21
C LEU A 36 -6.04 -3.58 -0.23
N GLY A 37 -6.99 -4.11 0.54
CA GLY A 37 -7.66 -5.38 0.24
C GLY A 37 -9.18 -5.21 0.21
N VAL A 38 -9.83 -6.02 -0.63
CA VAL A 38 -11.28 -6.26 -0.58
C VAL A 38 -11.46 -7.73 -0.30
N ASP A 39 -12.30 -8.06 0.68
CA ASP A 39 -12.66 -9.43 1.00
C ASP A 39 -13.10 -10.18 -0.27
N PRO A 40 -12.59 -11.41 -0.52
CA PRO A 40 -12.86 -12.17 -1.73
C PRO A 40 -14.33 -12.26 -2.12
N LEU A 41 -15.24 -12.37 -1.15
CA LEU A 41 -16.69 -12.46 -1.39
C LEU A 41 -17.28 -11.20 -2.03
N PHE A 42 -16.57 -10.07 -1.91
CA PHE A 42 -17.00 -8.75 -2.35
C PHE A 42 -16.18 -8.23 -3.54
N GLN A 43 -15.19 -8.98 -4.02
CA GLN A 43 -14.40 -8.60 -5.20
C GLN A 43 -15.27 -8.56 -6.48
N GLY A 44 -14.80 -7.86 -7.51
CA GLY A 44 -15.56 -7.65 -8.76
C GLY A 44 -16.67 -6.60 -8.69
N ASN A 45 -17.02 -6.10 -7.49
CA ASN A 45 -18.07 -5.11 -7.28
C ASN A 45 -17.57 -3.64 -7.23
N GLY A 46 -16.27 -3.41 -7.46
CA GLY A 46 -15.71 -2.05 -7.49
C GLY A 46 -15.44 -1.40 -6.13
N TYR A 47 -15.54 -2.14 -5.01
CA TYR A 47 -15.29 -1.58 -3.67
C TYR A 47 -13.88 -1.05 -3.47
N GLY A 48 -12.86 -1.72 -4.01
CA GLY A 48 -11.47 -1.22 -3.95
C GLY A 48 -11.34 0.16 -4.59
N SER A 49 -11.96 0.34 -5.78
CA SER A 49 -12.00 1.63 -6.44
C SER A 49 -12.80 2.68 -5.66
N ALA A 50 -13.89 2.28 -5.00
CA ALA A 50 -14.67 3.18 -4.16
C ALA A 50 -13.86 3.69 -2.95
N LEU A 51 -13.14 2.80 -2.27
CA LEU A 51 -12.22 3.14 -1.17
C LEU A 51 -11.10 4.07 -1.65
N MET A 52 -10.47 3.75 -2.79
CA MET A 52 -9.42 4.60 -3.37
C MET A 52 -9.93 6.00 -3.68
N ARG A 53 -11.07 6.13 -4.37
CA ARG A 53 -11.65 7.43 -4.70
C ARG A 53 -11.99 8.25 -3.45
N TYR A 54 -12.48 7.60 -2.40
CA TYR A 54 -12.78 8.28 -1.15
C TYR A 54 -11.52 8.85 -0.49
N MET A 55 -10.44 8.05 -0.43
CA MET A 55 -9.18 8.49 0.17
C MET A 55 -8.51 9.58 -0.67
N LEU A 56 -8.45 9.43 -2.00
CA LEU A 56 -7.89 10.44 -2.89
C LEU A 56 -8.61 11.79 -2.73
N LYS A 57 -9.95 11.81 -2.66
CA LYS A 57 -10.70 13.06 -2.40
C LYS A 57 -10.34 13.75 -1.07
N LYS A 58 -9.90 12.99 -0.06
CA LYS A 58 -9.42 13.57 1.21
C LYS A 58 -8.00 14.11 1.06
N ILE A 59 -7.14 13.37 0.37
CA ILE A 59 -5.74 13.71 0.16
C ILE A 59 -5.59 14.90 -0.77
N ASP A 60 -6.43 15.04 -1.80
CA ASP A 60 -6.44 16.16 -2.73
C ASP A 60 -6.52 17.52 -2.02
N LYS A 61 -7.18 17.59 -0.86
CA LYS A 61 -7.29 18.81 -0.05
C LYS A 61 -5.98 19.24 0.59
N GLN A 62 -5.01 18.34 0.69
CA GLN A 62 -3.72 18.57 1.34
C GLN A 62 -2.64 18.97 0.33
N GLY A 63 -2.86 18.75 -0.96
CA GLY A 63 -1.91 19.13 -2.02
C GLY A 63 -0.59 18.37 -2.00
N LEU A 64 -0.50 17.28 -1.24
CA LEU A 64 0.69 16.43 -1.16
C LEU A 64 0.69 15.36 -2.26
N PRO A 65 1.87 14.96 -2.78
CA PRO A 65 1.99 13.83 -3.69
C PRO A 65 1.44 12.52 -3.09
N VAL A 66 1.03 11.60 -3.96
CA VAL A 66 0.58 10.25 -3.57
C VAL A 66 1.51 9.23 -4.22
N TYR A 67 2.13 8.39 -3.38
CA TYR A 67 2.94 7.26 -3.80
C TYR A 67 2.15 5.96 -3.61
N LEU A 68 2.06 5.18 -4.69
CA LEU A 68 1.40 3.88 -4.70
C LEU A 68 2.44 2.78 -4.87
N LYS A 69 2.44 1.83 -3.94
CA LYS A 69 3.14 0.57 -4.09
C LYS A 69 2.20 -0.46 -4.70
N ILE A 70 2.62 -1.02 -5.83
CA ILE A 70 1.99 -2.19 -6.45
C ILE A 70 2.89 -3.40 -6.18
N PHE A 71 2.29 -4.51 -5.77
CA PHE A 71 2.95 -5.79 -5.60
C PHE A 71 2.53 -6.73 -6.73
#